data_AF-A0A354Z1C7-F1
#
_entry.id   AF-A0A354Z1C7-F1
#
_cell.length_a   1.000
_cell.length_b   1.000
_cell.length_c   1.000
_cell.angle_alpha   90.00
_cell.angle_beta   90.00
_cell.angle_gamma   90.00
#
_symmetry.space_group_name_H-M   'P 1'
#
loop_
_entity.id
_entity.type
_entity.pdbx_description
1 polymer ?
#
loop_
_entity_poly.entity_id
_entity_poly.type
_entity_poly.pdbx_seq_one_letter_code
_entity_poly.pdbx_strand_id
1 'polypeptide(L)'
;RGSGSGEGVQFFLQGDSAETLRELSESLVPMLAGRAELRDVRAEVGDESVEIAVSVDRERAAAYGFSAQEVATYVGIALRGTPLREFRADGKEVPMWLRFAGSEQQSVADLGRYTLQRADGSAVPLLAVVDVGVRRGPSQINRQNRRTSLAIQANLADGVLLPDARKAIEDAMAG
;
A
#
# COMPACT_ATOMS: atom_id res chain seq x y z
N ARG A 1 -13.40 19.05 21.98
CA ARG A 1 -14.29 17.87 21.93
C ARG A 1 -13.59 16.79 22.73
N GLY A 2 -14.14 16.40 23.88
CA GLY A 2 -13.45 15.53 24.84
C GLY A 2 -13.42 14.08 24.36
N SER A 3 -12.23 13.48 24.36
CA SER A 3 -12.06 12.02 24.35
C SER A 3 -11.55 11.62 25.72
N GLY A 4 -12.20 10.64 26.35
CA GLY A 4 -11.77 10.13 27.65
C GLY A 4 -10.31 9.69 27.60
N SER A 5 -9.48 10.33 28.42
CA SER A 5 -8.11 9.90 28.68
C SER A 5 -8.14 8.58 29.44
N GLY A 6 -8.25 7.46 28.72
CA GLY A 6 -7.75 6.20 29.23
C GLY A 6 -6.23 6.31 29.29
N GLU A 7 -5.61 6.06 30.44
CA GLU A 7 -4.17 5.88 30.50
C GLU A 7 -3.82 4.71 29.59
N GLY A 8 -3.07 4.99 28.53
CA GLY A 8 -2.67 4.03 27.52
C GLY A 8 -1.16 3.99 27.40
N VAL A 9 -0.66 2.86 26.93
CA VAL A 9 0.75 2.63 26.63
C VAL A 9 0.93 2.47 25.14
N GLN A 10 1.98 3.09 24.63
CA GLN A 10 2.45 2.90 23.28
C GLN A 10 3.92 2.52 23.33
N PHE A 11 4.29 1.49 22.60
CA PHE A 11 5.69 1.09 22.41
C PHE A 11 5.96 0.76 20.95
N PHE A 12 7.24 0.71 20.59
CA PHE A 12 7.67 0.56 19.19
C PHE A 12 8.48 -0.71 19.03
N LEU A 13 8.04 -1.60 18.15
CA LEU A 13 8.89 -2.65 17.60
C LEU A 13 9.83 -2.00 16.58
N GLN A 14 11.14 -2.23 16.72
CA GLN A 14 12.15 -1.69 15.79
C GLN A 14 12.90 -2.85 15.13
N GLY A 15 13.17 -2.71 13.84
CA GLY A 15 13.84 -3.72 13.04
C GLY A 15 14.24 -3.18 11.68
N ASP A 16 14.74 -4.07 10.82
CA ASP A 16 15.27 -3.68 9.51
C ASP A 16 14.21 -3.73 8.40
N SER A 17 13.16 -4.55 8.55
CA SER A 17 12.09 -4.74 7.56
C SER A 17 10.71 -4.44 8.17
N ALA A 18 9.87 -3.72 7.42
CA ALA A 18 8.49 -3.45 7.82
C ALA A 18 7.65 -4.75 7.78
N GLU A 19 7.93 -5.63 6.81
CA GLU A 19 7.30 -6.93 6.66
C GLU A 19 7.57 -7.81 7.88
N THR A 20 8.83 -7.95 8.30
CA THR A 20 9.19 -8.73 9.50
C THR A 20 8.55 -8.16 10.76
N LEU A 21 8.52 -6.83 10.92
CA LEU A 21 7.88 -6.21 12.08
C LEU A 21 6.37 -6.46 12.10
N ARG A 22 5.72 -6.52 10.94
CA ARG A 22 4.30 -6.87 10.82
C ARG A 22 4.06 -8.32 11.24
N GLU A 23 4.81 -9.27 10.69
CA GLU A 23 4.70 -10.69 11.05
C GLU A 23 4.89 -10.89 12.57
N LEU A 24 5.88 -10.22 13.15
CA LEU A 24 6.08 -10.22 14.61
C LEU A 24 4.88 -9.63 15.33
N SER A 25 4.33 -8.51 14.87
CA SER A 25 3.15 -7.89 15.49
C SER A 25 1.91 -8.80 15.47
N GLU A 26 1.74 -9.62 14.43
CA GLU A 26 0.64 -10.59 14.32
C GLU A 26 0.73 -11.69 15.39
N SER A 27 1.94 -12.03 15.83
CA SER A 27 2.16 -12.95 16.97
C SER A 27 2.09 -12.26 18.34
N LEU A 28 2.62 -11.03 18.45
CA LEU A 28 2.73 -10.31 19.73
C LEU A 28 1.41 -9.73 20.21
N VAL A 29 0.57 -9.21 19.30
CA VAL A 29 -0.73 -8.62 19.68
C VAL A 29 -1.62 -9.63 20.42
N PRO A 30 -1.82 -10.87 19.94
CA PRO A 30 -2.57 -11.89 20.68
C PRO A 30 -1.98 -12.23 22.06
N MET A 31 -0.66 -12.32 22.18
CA MET A 31 0.01 -12.62 23.45
C MET A 31 -0.23 -11.52 24.49
N LEU A 32 -0.09 -10.26 24.06
CA LEU A 32 -0.35 -9.09 24.89
C LEU A 32 -1.83 -8.91 25.21
N ALA A 33 -2.72 -9.23 24.25
CA ALA A 33 -4.17 -9.21 24.48
C ALA A 33 -4.62 -10.26 25.51
N GLY A 34 -3.81 -11.31 25.75
CA GLY A 34 -4.05 -12.29 26.82
C GLY A 34 -3.65 -11.82 28.22
N ARG A 35 -3.02 -10.65 28.36
CA ARG A 35 -2.60 -10.09 29.65
C ARG A 35 -3.77 -9.39 30.33
N ALA A 36 -4.03 -9.72 31.60
CA ALA A 36 -5.10 -9.11 32.38
C ALA A 36 -4.88 -7.61 32.63
N GLU A 37 -3.63 -7.16 32.51
CA GLU A 37 -3.19 -5.79 32.72
C GLU A 37 -3.52 -4.85 31.55
N LEU A 38 -3.83 -5.41 30.36
CA LEU A 38 -3.95 -4.67 29.10
C LEU A 38 -5.34 -4.85 28.47
N ARG A 39 -5.78 -3.83 27.74
CA ARG A 39 -7.03 -3.82 26.95
C ARG A 39 -6.79 -3.21 25.58
N ASP A 40 -7.63 -3.56 24.62
CA ASP A 40 -7.64 -2.98 23.27
C ASP A 40 -6.27 -2.96 22.59
N VAL A 41 -5.48 -4.03 22.79
CA VAL A 41 -4.14 -4.14 22.22
C VAL A 41 -4.24 -4.22 20.70
N ARG A 42 -3.52 -3.32 20.01
CA ARG A 42 -3.52 -3.26 18.55
C ARG A 42 -2.19 -2.76 18.01
N ALA A 43 -1.78 -3.32 16.89
CA ALA A 43 -0.69 -2.80 16.08
C ALA A 43 -1.20 -1.68 15.18
N GLU A 44 -0.46 -0.58 15.12
CA GLU A 44 -0.68 0.52 14.17
C GLU A 44 -0.02 0.16 12.84
N VAL A 45 -0.64 -0.81 12.17
CA VAL A 45 -0.27 -1.20 10.82
C VAL A 45 -1.04 -0.30 9.86
N GLY A 46 -0.32 0.42 8.99
CA GLY A 46 -0.97 1.17 7.92
C GLY A 46 -1.81 0.23 7.04
N ASP A 47 -2.77 0.78 6.31
CA ASP A 47 -3.61 0.00 5.40
C ASP A 47 -2.74 -0.83 4.45
N GLU A 48 -3.15 -2.07 4.15
CA GLU A 48 -2.51 -2.83 3.09
C GLU A 48 -2.79 -2.15 1.75
N SER A 49 -1.74 -1.64 1.09
CA SER A 49 -1.86 -1.20 -0.29
C SER A 49 -1.68 -2.40 -1.20
N VAL A 50 -2.64 -2.58 -2.11
CA VAL A 50 -2.50 -3.48 -3.25
C VAL A 50 -1.94 -2.67 -4.40
N GLU A 51 -0.71 -2.97 -4.80
CA GLU A 51 -0.05 -2.36 -5.94
C GLU A 51 -0.06 -3.30 -7.14
N ILE A 52 -0.43 -2.76 -8.31
CA ILE A 52 -0.31 -3.47 -9.59
C ILE A 52 1.05 -3.09 -10.20
N ALA A 53 1.95 -4.06 -10.27
CA ALA A 53 3.24 -3.93 -10.92
C ALA A 53 3.14 -4.46 -12.35
N VAL A 54 3.42 -3.62 -13.35
CA VAL A 54 3.45 -4.01 -14.76
C VAL A 54 4.86 -3.89 -15.30
N SER A 55 5.40 -4.97 -15.86
CA SER A 55 6.69 -4.98 -16.56
C SER A 55 6.49 -5.28 -18.04
N VAL A 56 7.11 -4.48 -18.90
CA VAL A 56 7.06 -4.71 -20.35
C VAL A 56 8.08 -5.77 -20.74
N ASP A 57 7.61 -6.81 -21.41
CA ASP A 57 8.48 -7.79 -22.04
C ASP A 57 8.96 -7.22 -23.39
N ARG A 58 10.24 -6.86 -23.43
CA ARG A 58 10.84 -6.19 -24.58
C ARG A 58 10.90 -7.07 -25.82
N GLU A 59 11.11 -8.38 -25.64
CA GLU A 59 11.24 -9.33 -26.73
C GLU A 59 9.86 -9.62 -27.34
N ARG A 60 8.84 -9.85 -26.51
CA ARG A 60 7.46 -9.99 -26.98
C ARG A 60 6.95 -8.72 -27.64
N ALA A 61 7.20 -7.55 -27.05
CA ALA A 61 6.82 -6.27 -27.66
C ALA A 61 7.43 -6.12 -29.07
N ALA A 62 8.74 -6.38 -29.22
CA ALA A 62 9.43 -6.28 -30.49
C ALA A 62 8.90 -7.28 -31.54
N ALA A 63 8.56 -8.50 -31.13
CA ALA A 63 7.96 -9.51 -32.02
C ALA A 63 6.60 -9.06 -32.59
N TYR A 64 5.86 -8.24 -31.86
CA TYR A 64 4.60 -7.63 -32.32
C TYR A 64 4.78 -6.28 -33.03
N GLY A 65 6.01 -5.77 -33.13
CA GLY A 65 6.34 -4.50 -33.79
C GLY A 65 6.20 -3.27 -32.91
N PHE A 66 6.23 -3.43 -31.57
CA PHE A 66 6.19 -2.33 -30.61
C PHE A 66 7.52 -2.17 -29.89
N SER A 67 7.93 -0.93 -29.66
CA SER A 67 9.01 -0.62 -28.73
C SER A 67 8.54 -0.71 -27.29
N ALA A 68 9.46 -1.03 -26.37
CA ALA A 68 9.14 -1.07 -24.95
C ALA A 68 8.62 0.29 -24.41
N GLN A 69 9.08 1.40 -25.00
CA GLN A 69 8.67 2.75 -24.65
C GLN A 69 7.22 3.04 -25.05
N GLU A 70 6.79 2.59 -26.23
CA GLU A 70 5.40 2.71 -26.68
C GLU A 70 4.47 1.91 -25.78
N VAL A 71 4.83 0.67 -25.47
CA VAL A 71 4.04 -0.17 -24.56
C VAL A 71 3.96 0.47 -23.17
N ALA A 72 5.07 0.95 -22.61
CA ALA A 72 5.09 1.62 -21.31
C ALA A 72 4.21 2.89 -21.28
N THR A 73 4.23 3.67 -22.37
CA THR A 73 3.38 4.87 -22.52
C THR A 73 1.91 4.48 -22.53
N TYR A 74 1.55 3.44 -23.31
CA TYR A 74 0.19 2.94 -23.39
C TYR A 74 -0.31 2.42 -22.03
N VAL A 75 0.49 1.62 -21.32
CA VAL A 75 0.18 1.13 -19.96
C VAL A 75 -0.05 2.31 -19.00
N GLY A 76 0.79 3.34 -19.07
CA GLY A 76 0.65 4.55 -18.26
C GLY A 76 -0.69 5.25 -18.46
N ILE A 77 -1.08 5.45 -19.72
CA ILE A 77 -2.38 6.05 -20.09
C ILE A 77 -3.54 5.15 -19.68
N ALA A 78 -3.42 3.84 -19.87
CA ALA A 78 -4.45 2.86 -19.56
C ALA A 78 -4.79 2.79 -18.07
N LEU A 79 -3.77 2.90 -17.20
CA LEU A 79 -3.94 2.84 -15.75
C LEU A 79 -4.25 4.21 -15.15
N ARG A 80 -3.37 5.19 -15.37
CA ARG A 80 -3.43 6.48 -14.67
C ARG A 80 -4.03 7.61 -15.49
N GLY A 81 -4.18 7.41 -16.79
CA GLY A 81 -4.42 8.50 -17.73
C GLY A 81 -3.18 9.37 -17.95
N THR A 82 -3.32 10.34 -18.83
CA THR A 82 -2.29 11.35 -19.10
C THR A 82 -2.86 12.74 -18.84
N PRO A 83 -2.17 13.60 -18.08
CA PRO A 83 -2.55 14.99 -17.97
C PRO A 83 -2.37 15.67 -19.33
N LEU A 84 -3.37 16.46 -19.73
CA LEU A 84 -3.31 17.31 -20.90
C LEU A 84 -2.98 18.74 -20.47
N ARG A 85 -2.64 19.59 -21.45
CA ARG A 85 -2.41 21.01 -21.20
C ARG A 85 -3.64 21.61 -20.54
N GLU A 86 -3.44 22.34 -19.45
CA GLU A 86 -4.52 22.97 -18.70
C GLU A 86 -5.33 23.91 -19.61
N PHE A 87 -6.65 23.86 -19.44
CA PHE A 87 -7.55 24.74 -20.16
C PHE A 87 -7.79 25.99 -19.31
N ARG A 88 -7.54 27.17 -19.89
CA ARG A 88 -7.92 28.44 -19.26
C ARG A 88 -9.26 28.90 -19.82
N ALA A 89 -10.25 28.97 -18.95
CA ALA A 89 -11.51 29.66 -19.20
C ALA A 89 -11.75 30.68 -18.08
N ASP A 90 -12.07 31.91 -18.46
CA ASP A 90 -12.47 32.99 -17.53
C ASP A 90 -11.51 33.20 -16.34
N GLY A 91 -10.20 33.11 -16.59
CA GLY A 91 -9.16 33.30 -15.57
C GLY A 91 -8.97 32.14 -14.60
N LYS A 92 -9.63 31.00 -14.81
CA LYS A 92 -9.44 29.77 -14.04
C LYS A 92 -8.68 28.74 -14.85
N GLU A 93 -7.71 28.09 -14.22
CA GLU A 93 -6.99 26.94 -14.78
C GLU A 93 -7.75 25.67 -14.44
N VAL A 94 -8.19 24.96 -15.47
CA VAL A 94 -8.90 23.68 -15.37
C VAL A 94 -7.94 22.56 -15.78
N PRO A 95 -7.58 21.65 -14.86
CA PRO A 95 -6.75 20.51 -15.20
C PRO A 95 -7.53 19.56 -16.10
N MET A 96 -6.95 19.19 -17.23
CA MET A 96 -7.54 18.25 -18.18
C MET A 96 -6.79 16.93 -18.16
N TRP A 97 -7.51 15.81 -18.30
CA TRP A 97 -6.94 14.46 -18.29
C TRP A 97 -7.51 13.64 -19.45
N LEU A 98 -6.64 12.90 -20.13
CA LEU A 98 -7.02 11.86 -21.09
C LEU A 98 -7.02 10.49 -20.40
N ARG A 99 -8.14 9.77 -20.45
CA ARG A 99 -8.30 8.43 -19.84
C ARG A 99 -9.16 7.54 -20.74
N PHE A 100 -9.03 6.23 -20.58
CA PHE A 100 -9.97 5.27 -21.18
C PHE A 100 -11.33 5.33 -20.47
N ALA A 101 -12.42 5.21 -21.22
CA ALA A 101 -13.77 5.14 -20.66
C ALA A 101 -13.89 3.91 -19.73
N GLY A 102 -14.46 4.09 -18.53
CA GLY A 102 -14.62 3.00 -17.55
C GLY A 102 -13.37 2.66 -16.73
N SER A 103 -12.36 3.53 -16.67
CA SER A 103 -11.15 3.34 -15.85
C SER A 103 -11.34 3.72 -14.35
N GLU A 104 -12.57 3.75 -13.85
CA GLU A 104 -12.91 4.28 -12.52
C GLU A 104 -12.52 3.34 -11.38
N GLN A 105 -12.44 2.02 -11.66
CA GLN A 105 -11.74 1.05 -10.82
C GLN A 105 -10.57 0.49 -11.63
N GLN A 106 -9.34 0.74 -11.20
CA GLN A 106 -8.14 0.16 -11.82
C GLN A 106 -7.93 -1.23 -11.25
N SER A 107 -8.46 -2.27 -11.89
CA SER A 107 -8.17 -3.65 -11.52
C SER A 107 -7.26 -4.32 -12.55
N VAL A 108 -6.51 -5.34 -12.13
CA VAL A 108 -5.71 -6.18 -13.06
C VAL A 108 -6.60 -6.79 -14.15
N ALA A 109 -7.86 -7.08 -13.84
CA ALA A 109 -8.82 -7.61 -14.81
C ALA A 109 -9.06 -6.64 -15.97
N ASP A 110 -8.96 -5.33 -15.73
CA ASP A 110 -9.12 -4.31 -16.76
C ASP A 110 -7.93 -4.22 -17.72
N LEU A 111 -6.73 -4.69 -17.32
CA LEU A 111 -5.61 -4.80 -18.25
C LEU A 111 -5.84 -5.89 -19.30
N GLY A 112 -6.64 -6.90 -18.98
CA GLY A 112 -6.99 -7.99 -19.90
C GLY A 112 -7.86 -7.57 -21.09
N ARG A 113 -8.59 -6.46 -20.99
CA ARG A 113 -9.42 -5.92 -22.08
C ARG A 113 -8.69 -4.93 -22.98
N TYR A 114 -7.47 -4.51 -22.64
CA TYR A 114 -6.75 -3.51 -23.41
C TYR A 114 -5.96 -4.12 -24.57
N THR A 115 -5.93 -3.40 -25.69
CA THR A 115 -5.26 -3.82 -26.92
C THR A 115 -4.42 -2.69 -27.49
N LEU A 116 -3.18 -3.01 -27.87
CA LEU A 116 -2.31 -2.14 -28.64
C LEU A 116 -2.73 -2.17 -30.11
N GLN A 117 -2.88 -1.00 -30.71
CA GLN A 117 -3.18 -0.86 -32.13
C GLN A 117 -1.87 -0.76 -32.93
N ARG A 118 -1.73 -1.58 -33.96
CA ARG A 118 -0.62 -1.49 -34.91
C ARG A 118 -0.98 -0.54 -36.05
N ALA A 119 0.02 0.00 -36.74
CA ALA A 119 -0.14 0.87 -37.90
C ALA A 119 -0.96 0.24 -39.06
N ASP A 120 -1.03 -1.10 -39.14
CA ASP A 120 -1.83 -1.83 -40.13
C ASP A 120 -3.31 -2.01 -39.71
N GLY A 121 -3.71 -1.46 -38.57
CA GLY A 121 -5.06 -1.58 -38.01
C GLY A 121 -5.34 -2.87 -37.24
N SER A 122 -4.37 -3.78 -37.15
CA SER A 122 -4.49 -4.97 -36.30
C SER A 122 -4.32 -4.63 -34.81
N ALA A 123 -4.93 -5.44 -33.95
CA ALA A 123 -4.91 -5.24 -32.50
C ALA A 123 -4.17 -6.40 -31.82
N VAL A 124 -3.30 -6.06 -30.86
CA VAL A 124 -2.54 -7.01 -30.05
C VAL A 124 -2.96 -6.86 -28.58
N PRO A 125 -3.40 -7.94 -27.90
CA PRO A 125 -3.73 -7.87 -26.47
C PRO A 125 -2.54 -7.34 -25.66
N LEU A 126 -2.79 -6.41 -24.74
CA LEU A 126 -1.73 -5.82 -23.93
C LEU A 126 -0.97 -6.88 -23.12
N LEU A 127 -1.71 -7.85 -22.56
CA LEU A 127 -1.14 -8.99 -21.82
C LEU A 127 -0.22 -9.89 -22.67
N ALA A 128 -0.27 -9.80 -24.00
CA ALA A 128 0.66 -10.53 -24.86
C ALA A 128 2.10 -9.99 -24.77
N VAL A 129 2.30 -8.75 -24.30
CA VAL A 129 3.60 -8.07 -24.29
C VAL A 129 3.99 -7.49 -22.92
N VAL A 130 3.19 -7.73 -21.88
CA VAL A 130 3.48 -7.31 -20.51
C VAL A 130 3.28 -8.46 -19.54
N ASP A 131 4.00 -8.39 -18.43
CA ASP A 131 3.76 -9.20 -17.24
C ASP A 131 3.12 -8.34 -16.16
N VAL A 132 2.10 -8.89 -15.50
CA VAL A 132 1.37 -8.20 -14.44
C VAL A 132 1.54 -8.98 -13.15
N GLY A 133 2.10 -8.33 -12.15
CA GLY A 133 2.21 -8.83 -10.78
C GLY A 133 1.35 -8.00 -9.84
N VAL A 134 0.71 -8.66 -8.87
CA VAL A 134 0.08 -7.98 -7.74
C VAL A 134 1.04 -8.04 -6.56
N ARG A 135 1.42 -6.88 -6.04
CA ARG A 135 2.21 -6.77 -4.82
C ARG A 135 1.32 -6.23 -3.71
N ARG A 136 1.38 -6.89 -2.57
CA ARG A 136 0.76 -6.38 -1.33
C ARG A 136 1.89 -5.86 -0.47
N GLY A 137 1.75 -4.64 0.01
CA GLY A 137 2.77 -4.01 0.84
C GLY A 137 2.15 -3.05 1.84
N PRO A 138 2.92 -2.65 2.86
CA PRO A 138 2.49 -1.61 3.76
C PRO A 138 2.35 -0.29 2.98
N SER A 139 1.20 0.36 3.07
CA SER A 139 0.99 1.68 2.46
C SER A 139 1.91 2.77 3.04
N GLN A 140 2.49 2.52 4.22
CA GLN A 140 3.37 3.46 4.91
C GLN A 140 4.49 2.74 5.67
N ILE A 141 5.72 3.23 5.52
CA ILE A 141 6.87 2.81 6.34
C ILE A 141 7.06 3.84 7.45
N ASN A 142 6.75 3.45 8.69
CA ASN A 142 7.00 4.28 9.86
C ASN A 142 8.45 4.14 10.32
N ARG A 143 9.07 5.27 10.67
CA ARG A 143 10.45 5.30 11.18
C ARG A 143 10.55 6.15 12.42
N GLN A 144 11.08 5.58 13.50
CA GLN A 144 11.46 6.28 14.71
C GLN A 144 12.99 6.34 14.77
N ASN A 145 13.57 7.54 14.95
CA ASN A 145 15.03 7.71 15.05
C ASN A 145 15.82 7.07 13.89
N ARG A 146 15.29 7.17 12.66
CA ARG A 146 15.83 6.58 11.41
C ARG A 146 15.76 5.04 11.30
N ARG A 147 15.21 4.34 12.29
CA ARG A 147 14.97 2.89 12.24
C ARG A 147 13.54 2.61 11.84
N THR A 148 13.31 1.57 11.03
CA THR A 148 11.97 1.09 10.72
C THR A 148 11.29 0.66 12.02
N SER A 149 10.07 1.13 12.23
CA SER A 149 9.36 0.93 13.48
C SER A 149 7.88 0.70 13.27
N LEU A 150 7.29 -0.19 14.08
CA LEU A 150 5.85 -0.44 14.13
C LEU A 150 5.36 -0.15 15.54
N ALA A 151 4.36 0.71 15.68
CA ALA A 151 3.80 1.06 16.98
C ALA A 151 2.75 0.04 17.41
N ILE A 152 2.81 -0.37 18.67
CA ILE A 152 1.74 -1.14 19.32
C ILE A 152 1.16 -0.26 20.42
N GLN A 153 -0.17 -0.17 20.44
CA GLN A 153 -0.94 0.59 21.41
C GLN A 153 -1.78 -0.37 22.25
N ALA A 154 -1.89 -0.06 23.54
CA ALA A 154 -2.80 -0.75 24.44
C ALA A 154 -3.34 0.24 25.49
N ASN A 155 -4.56 0.00 25.95
CA ASN A 155 -5.14 0.68 27.09
C ASN A 155 -4.80 -0.09 28.38
N LEU A 156 -4.66 0.60 29.50
CA LEU A 156 -4.55 -0.06 30.80
C LEU A 156 -5.92 -0.63 31.21
N ALA A 157 -5.91 -1.80 31.85
CA ALA A 157 -7.12 -2.31 32.49
C ALA A 157 -7.52 -1.49 33.72
N ASP A 158 -8.78 -1.57 34.13
CA ASP A 158 -9.31 -0.78 35.23
C ASP A 158 -8.54 -1.04 36.53
N GLY A 159 -7.98 0.02 37.12
CA GLY A 159 -7.22 -0.05 38.38
C GLY A 159 -5.78 -0.54 38.24
N VAL A 160 -5.30 -0.78 37.01
CA VAL A 160 -3.89 -1.13 36.75
C VAL A 160 -3.05 0.13 36.67
N LEU A 161 -1.85 0.11 37.25
CA LEU A 161 -0.89 1.20 37.16
C LEU A 161 0.09 0.96 36.00
N LEU A 162 0.61 2.05 35.44
CA LEU A 162 1.59 2.02 34.35
C LEU A 162 2.82 1.10 34.61
N PRO A 163 3.42 1.04 35.82
CA PRO A 163 4.55 0.15 36.07
C PRO A 163 4.18 -1.33 35.96
N ASP A 164 2.97 -1.72 36.36
CA ASP A 164 2.50 -3.11 36.30
C ASP A 164 2.23 -3.52 34.85
N ALA A 165 1.58 -2.65 34.08
CA ALA A 165 1.39 -2.85 32.64
C ALA A 165 2.73 -2.96 31.89
N ARG A 166 3.71 -2.12 32.24
CA ARG A 166 5.06 -2.19 31.67
C ARG A 166 5.72 -3.53 31.97
N LYS A 167 5.67 -4.00 33.21
CA LYS A 167 6.23 -5.29 33.60
C LYS A 167 5.57 -6.45 32.84
N ALA A 168 4.24 -6.41 32.70
CA ALA A 168 3.51 -7.41 31.94
C ALA A 168 3.92 -7.47 30.45
N ILE A 169 4.19 -6.30 29.85
CA ILE A 169 4.71 -6.20 28.48
C ILE A 169 6.15 -6.77 28.40
N GLU A 170 7.02 -6.40 29.34
CA GLU A 170 8.40 -6.93 29.41
C GLU A 170 8.41 -8.46 29.57
N ASP A 171 7.57 -9.01 30.45
CA ASP A 171 7.44 -10.46 30.67
C ASP A 171 6.92 -11.18 29.42
N ALA A 172 5.98 -10.58 28.68
CA ALA A 172 5.44 -11.13 27.44
C ALA A 172 6.45 -11.13 26.28
N MET A 173 7.43 -10.22 26.30
CA MET A 173 8.49 -10.14 25.28
C MET A 173 9.73 -10.99 25.63
N ALA A 174 9.86 -11.44 26.88
CA ALA A 174 11.00 -12.22 27.35
C ALA A 174 10.82 -13.75 27.21
N GLY A 175 9.60 -14.21 26.87
CA GLY A 175 9.27 -15.60 26.58
C GLY A 175 9.34 -15.94 25.09
#